data_AF-A0A210PP63-F1
#
_entry.id   AF-A0A210PP63-F1
#
_cell.length_a   1.000
_cell.length_b   1.000
_cell.length_c   1.000
_cell.angle_alpha   90.00
_cell.angle_beta   90.00
_cell.angle_gamma   90.00
#
_symmetry.space_group_name_H-M   'P 1'
#
loop_
_entity.id
_entity.type
_entity.pdbx_description
1 polymer ?
#
loop_
_entity_poly.entity_id
_entity_poly.type
_entity_poly.pdbx_seq_one_letter_code
_entity_poly.pdbx_strand_id
1 'polypeptide(L)'
;MTILLYQGDSLPVASEEDLKTVRLNKDHLAQELETVRQEHLTTRTDLEKQRVSLRGDNNVLSSKVKTLQQNVAVLETQLGVSEDELKTLRLNRDHMTQELETEQRNHHTTRTELGEQIVSLRGDNTVLSSKVGKFQQNVSVLEKQLVACGDELKVVKFNEDILTQELERKQQTCADLEEYIVSLKGDNTAMSSTVEKLKRDVAMMERQLDAEYQQSQKIFLEAGEAVGMLDRQWRVEPIFDHQYLQNIKDEVEQYWPLRDTGVSMDALRHVNILFIGPIGAGKSSFLNSVESAFRGHVTITAGAGSRTKSVTSMYRQYPVRASDNRHTMKLRLCDCRGLEDRIGISRDIDSILEGHMPDDYAFNTSFPLTWNMHGYKHNPSLEDRIHCVVYVLDAETYSGELGIPFVTEPVREQIKTIQEAVDQRGIPQLAILSKVDNICEATKQHTAMVYRSPIIRQRCVDAAGCLGLPPMTVMPMKNYFWETSTKDDISILALYNIRQMLRAADSFLRANHLDELRADRHK
;
A
#
# COMPACT_ATOMS: atom_id res chain seq x y z
N MET A 1 113.99 126.87 -117.39
CA MET A 1 115.19 127.30 -116.65
C MET A 1 116.16 126.12 -116.70
N THR A 2 117.38 126.33 -117.23
CA THR A 2 118.49 125.35 -117.18
C THR A 2 118.42 124.13 -118.18
N ILE A 3 118.25 124.33 -119.54
CA ILE A 3 118.52 123.34 -120.68
C ILE A 3 118.64 123.91 -122.17
N LEU A 4 118.22 123.23 -123.29
CA LEU A 4 118.85 123.07 -124.68
C LEU A 4 117.80 123.01 -125.89
N LEU A 5 117.95 122.92 -127.25
CA LEU A 5 118.89 123.04 -128.47
C LEU A 5 117.97 123.16 -129.79
N TYR A 6 118.20 122.99 -131.15
CA TYR A 6 119.23 122.54 -132.17
C TYR A 6 118.89 123.03 -133.68
N GLN A 7 119.32 122.39 -134.82
CA GLN A 7 119.18 122.79 -136.30
C GLN A 7 118.03 122.08 -137.12
N GLY A 8 117.76 122.08 -138.48
CA GLY A 8 118.28 122.52 -139.84
C GLY A 8 117.44 121.82 -140.99
N ASP A 9 117.46 121.86 -142.36
CA ASP A 9 117.93 122.59 -143.61
C ASP A 9 117.18 121.95 -144.87
N SER A 10 117.17 122.18 -146.23
CA SER A 10 117.74 123.02 -147.37
C SER A 10 116.87 122.89 -148.71
N LEU A 11 117.20 123.44 -149.93
CA LEU A 11 116.27 123.58 -151.14
C LEU A 11 116.85 123.57 -152.64
N PRO A 12 116.07 123.24 -153.75
CA PRO A 12 116.46 123.26 -155.22
C PRO A 12 115.46 123.89 -156.31
N VAL A 13 115.75 123.90 -157.66
CA VAL A 13 114.91 124.49 -158.80
C VAL A 13 115.04 123.84 -160.26
N ALA A 14 114.45 124.40 -161.39
CA ALA A 14 114.24 123.78 -162.76
C ALA A 14 114.27 124.71 -164.08
N SER A 15 113.67 124.30 -165.25
CA SER A 15 114.01 124.64 -166.71
C SER A 15 112.88 125.02 -167.77
N GLU A 16 113.18 125.27 -169.10
CA GLU A 16 112.21 125.63 -170.23
C GLU A 16 111.88 124.54 -171.29
N GLU A 17 112.85 123.93 -172.02
CA GLU A 17 112.56 123.17 -173.28
C GLU A 17 111.66 121.93 -173.07
N ASP A 18 111.51 121.50 -171.82
CA ASP A 18 110.57 120.49 -171.31
C ASP A 18 109.09 120.74 -171.67
N LEU A 19 108.74 121.97 -172.07
CA LEU A 19 107.39 122.39 -172.49
C LEU A 19 106.73 121.50 -173.56
N LYS A 20 107.51 120.84 -174.43
CA LYS A 20 106.96 119.96 -175.48
C LYS A 20 106.59 118.56 -174.98
N THR A 21 107.22 118.08 -173.93
CA THR A 21 107.19 116.65 -173.56
C THR A 21 106.05 116.32 -172.59
N VAL A 22 105.73 117.21 -171.65
CA VAL A 22 104.70 116.95 -170.61
C VAL A 22 103.27 116.93 -171.17
N ARG A 23 103.01 117.61 -172.29
CA ARG A 23 101.67 117.72 -172.91
C ARG A 23 101.06 116.36 -173.26
N LEU A 24 101.88 115.34 -173.54
CA LEU A 24 101.39 114.03 -173.98
C LEU A 24 100.81 113.16 -172.85
N ASN A 25 101.11 113.47 -171.58
CA ASN A 25 100.75 112.60 -170.44
C ASN A 25 99.49 113.03 -169.67
N LYS A 26 99.20 114.34 -169.57
CA LYS A 26 98.19 114.81 -168.60
C LYS A 26 96.76 114.42 -168.95
N ASP A 27 96.43 114.28 -170.24
CA ASP A 27 95.06 113.94 -170.67
C ASP A 27 94.61 112.56 -170.12
N HIS A 28 95.55 111.67 -169.79
CA HIS A 28 95.28 110.40 -169.11
C HIS A 28 94.63 110.58 -167.72
N LEU A 29 94.94 111.67 -166.99
CA LEU A 29 94.34 111.98 -165.68
C LEU A 29 92.92 112.56 -165.76
N ALA A 30 92.38 112.84 -166.95
CA ALA A 30 91.02 113.34 -167.08
C ALA A 30 89.94 112.32 -166.65
N GLN A 31 90.26 111.02 -166.68
CA GLN A 31 89.25 109.97 -166.77
C GLN A 31 88.77 109.39 -165.43
N GLU A 32 89.60 109.35 -164.37
CA GLU A 32 89.24 108.68 -163.11
C GLU A 32 88.45 109.57 -162.12
N LEU A 33 88.71 110.88 -162.11
CA LEU A 33 88.26 111.75 -161.01
C LEU A 33 86.75 112.08 -161.04
N GLU A 34 86.08 111.87 -162.17
CA GLU A 34 84.64 112.13 -162.35
C GLU A 34 83.79 111.13 -161.57
N THR A 35 84.17 109.84 -161.57
CA THR A 35 83.29 108.72 -161.19
C THR A 35 82.78 108.78 -159.75
N VAL A 36 83.58 109.30 -158.81
CA VAL A 36 83.28 109.28 -157.37
C VAL A 36 82.15 110.25 -156.98
N ARG A 37 81.99 111.38 -157.69
CA ARG A 37 81.32 112.55 -157.09
C ARG A 37 79.79 112.48 -157.07
N GLN A 38 79.19 111.57 -157.84
CA GLN A 38 77.73 111.41 -157.93
C GLN A 38 77.10 110.76 -156.69
N GLU A 39 77.66 109.66 -156.18
CA GLU A 39 76.99 108.85 -155.14
C GLU A 39 76.67 109.66 -153.87
N HIS A 40 77.58 110.57 -153.47
CA HIS A 40 77.45 111.40 -152.28
C HIS A 40 76.30 112.43 -152.37
N LEU A 41 75.81 112.75 -153.58
CA LEU A 41 74.63 113.58 -153.76
C LEU A 41 73.38 112.89 -153.18
N THR A 42 73.21 111.61 -153.54
CA THR A 42 72.02 110.80 -153.28
C THR A 42 71.70 110.65 -151.79
N THR A 43 72.67 110.25 -150.97
CA THR A 43 72.45 109.86 -149.56
C THR A 43 71.99 111.02 -148.67
N ARG A 44 72.42 112.25 -148.98
CA ARG A 44 72.04 113.45 -148.19
C ARG A 44 70.56 113.80 -148.34
N THR A 45 69.97 113.51 -149.50
CA THR A 45 68.61 113.96 -149.86
C THR A 45 67.50 113.31 -149.04
N ASP A 46 67.66 112.08 -148.58
CA ASP A 46 66.61 111.37 -147.82
C ASP A 46 66.54 111.77 -146.33
N LEU A 47 67.65 112.23 -145.74
CA LEU A 47 67.67 112.67 -144.33
C LEU A 47 66.81 113.92 -144.07
N GLU A 48 66.69 114.83 -145.04
CA GLU A 48 65.85 116.03 -144.91
C GLU A 48 64.36 115.64 -144.72
N LYS A 49 63.91 114.53 -145.33
CA LYS A 49 62.54 114.04 -145.25
C LYS A 49 62.18 113.52 -143.86
N GLN A 50 63.02 112.68 -143.25
CA GLN A 50 62.67 111.96 -142.03
C GLN A 50 62.50 112.89 -140.81
N ARG A 51 63.32 113.94 -140.72
CA ARG A 51 63.21 115.00 -139.70
C ARG A 51 61.88 115.77 -139.80
N VAL A 52 61.38 115.98 -141.01
CA VAL A 52 60.09 116.64 -141.25
C VAL A 52 58.92 115.75 -140.79
N SER A 53 59.00 114.44 -141.00
CA SER A 53 57.98 113.47 -140.55
C SER A 53 57.75 113.54 -139.04
N LEU A 54 58.80 113.34 -138.23
CA LEU A 54 58.71 113.31 -136.76
C LEU A 54 58.23 114.65 -136.16
N ARG A 55 58.51 115.77 -136.83
CA ARG A 55 57.98 117.09 -136.45
C ARG A 55 56.48 117.22 -136.74
N GLY A 56 55.95 116.51 -137.73
CA GLY A 56 54.52 116.42 -138.03
C GLY A 56 53.75 115.68 -136.93
N ASP A 57 54.20 114.47 -136.57
CA ASP A 57 53.53 113.60 -135.59
C ASP A 57 53.33 114.27 -134.23
N ASN A 58 54.36 114.99 -133.76
CA ASN A 58 54.33 115.67 -132.46
C ASN A 58 53.27 116.79 -132.40
N ASN A 59 53.05 117.50 -133.52
CA ASN A 59 51.99 118.52 -133.60
C ASN A 59 50.58 117.90 -133.56
N VAL A 60 50.41 116.71 -134.14
CA VAL A 60 49.12 115.97 -134.13
C VAL A 60 48.79 115.42 -132.74
N LEU A 61 49.79 115.04 -131.95
CA LEU A 61 49.59 114.69 -130.54
C LEU A 61 49.16 115.91 -129.71
N SER A 62 49.81 117.06 -129.90
CA SER A 62 49.52 118.28 -129.14
C SER A 62 48.09 118.81 -129.34
N SER A 63 47.44 118.56 -130.48
CA SER A 63 46.05 118.99 -130.71
C SER A 63 45.03 118.07 -130.01
N LYS A 64 45.23 116.75 -130.05
CA LYS A 64 44.36 115.75 -129.41
C LYS A 64 44.21 115.97 -127.89
N VAL A 65 45.31 116.34 -127.22
CA VAL A 65 45.31 116.65 -125.77
C VAL A 65 44.32 117.78 -125.46
N LYS A 66 44.27 118.82 -126.30
CA LYS A 66 43.42 119.99 -126.09
C LYS A 66 41.93 119.68 -126.23
N THR A 67 41.56 118.77 -127.13
CA THR A 67 40.17 118.29 -127.27
C THR A 67 39.73 117.47 -126.06
N LEU A 68 40.60 116.59 -125.53
CA LEU A 68 40.28 115.77 -124.36
C LEU A 68 39.97 116.61 -123.12
N GLN A 69 40.72 117.70 -122.89
CA GLN A 69 40.47 118.63 -121.77
C GLN A 69 39.05 119.23 -121.79
N GLN A 70 38.49 119.46 -122.98
CA GLN A 70 37.18 120.11 -123.11
C GLN A 70 36.00 119.14 -122.85
N ASN A 71 36.20 117.83 -123.07
CA ASN A 71 35.22 116.81 -122.74
C ASN A 71 35.10 116.56 -121.22
N VAL A 72 36.19 116.74 -120.46
CA VAL A 72 36.21 116.55 -119.00
C VAL A 72 35.23 117.50 -118.31
N ALA A 73 35.26 118.80 -118.67
CA ALA A 73 34.40 119.83 -118.05
C ALA A 73 32.89 119.55 -118.20
N VAL A 74 32.47 118.90 -119.28
CA VAL A 74 31.05 118.53 -119.49
C VAL A 74 30.65 117.38 -118.56
N LEU A 75 31.52 116.40 -118.36
CA LEU A 75 31.30 115.27 -117.45
C LEU A 75 31.28 115.72 -115.98
N GLU A 76 32.16 116.64 -115.59
CA GLU A 76 32.17 117.27 -114.26
C GLU A 76 30.82 117.94 -113.93
N THR A 77 30.22 118.64 -114.90
CA THR A 77 28.94 119.33 -114.72
C THR A 77 27.77 118.34 -114.56
N GLN A 78 27.76 117.23 -115.30
CA GLN A 78 26.72 116.21 -115.19
C GLN A 78 26.83 115.40 -113.88
N LEU A 79 28.05 115.13 -113.42
CA LEU A 79 28.31 114.42 -112.17
C LEU A 79 27.64 115.12 -110.97
N GLY A 80 27.79 116.44 -110.86
CA GLY A 80 27.25 117.22 -109.73
C GLY A 80 25.72 117.15 -109.58
N VAL A 81 24.97 117.04 -110.69
CA VAL A 81 23.50 116.89 -110.64
C VAL A 81 23.11 115.54 -110.04
N SER A 82 23.79 114.45 -110.44
CA SER A 82 23.55 113.12 -109.89
C SER A 82 24.02 112.98 -108.43
N GLU A 83 24.98 113.78 -107.97
CA GLU A 83 25.41 113.79 -106.56
C GLU A 83 24.33 114.31 -105.61
N ASP A 84 23.59 115.37 -105.96
CA ASP A 84 22.51 115.91 -105.11
C ASP A 84 21.24 115.01 -105.10
N GLU A 85 20.92 114.32 -106.20
CA GLU A 85 19.87 113.28 -106.19
C GLU A 85 20.26 112.11 -105.24
N LEU A 86 21.50 111.62 -105.35
CA LEU A 86 22.03 110.58 -104.45
C LEU A 86 22.02 111.01 -102.98
N LYS A 87 22.34 112.27 -102.70
CA LYS A 87 22.34 112.86 -101.35
C LYS A 87 20.93 112.90 -100.75
N THR A 88 19.93 113.23 -101.57
CA THR A 88 18.52 113.25 -101.17
C THR A 88 18.00 111.83 -100.86
N LEU A 89 18.33 110.85 -101.72
CA LEU A 89 17.97 109.45 -101.50
C LEU A 89 18.66 108.83 -100.26
N ARG A 90 19.90 109.24 -99.95
CA ARG A 90 20.60 108.83 -98.71
C ARG A 90 19.85 109.29 -97.45
N LEU A 91 19.38 110.54 -97.40
CA LEU A 91 18.63 111.05 -96.24
C LEU A 91 17.34 110.26 -95.98
N ASN A 92 16.56 109.94 -97.01
CA ASN A 92 15.36 109.11 -96.86
C ASN A 92 15.69 107.67 -96.42
N ARG A 93 16.75 107.06 -96.97
CA ARG A 93 17.25 105.75 -96.51
C ARG A 93 17.61 105.78 -95.03
N ASP A 94 18.33 106.82 -94.60
CA ASP A 94 18.87 106.91 -93.24
C ASP A 94 17.75 107.11 -92.21
N HIS A 95 16.73 107.91 -92.54
CA HIS A 95 15.51 108.04 -91.73
C HIS A 95 14.74 106.72 -91.60
N MET A 96 14.47 106.03 -92.72
CA MET A 96 13.79 104.72 -92.71
C MET A 96 14.58 103.65 -91.94
N THR A 97 15.92 103.70 -91.99
CA THR A 97 16.79 102.81 -91.23
C THR A 97 16.66 103.07 -89.73
N GLN A 98 16.62 104.34 -89.33
CA GLN A 98 16.51 104.74 -87.92
C GLN A 98 15.16 104.31 -87.30
N GLU A 99 14.05 104.45 -88.02
CA GLU A 99 12.73 103.96 -87.58
C GLU A 99 12.70 102.43 -87.44
N LEU A 100 13.24 101.72 -88.42
CA LEU A 100 13.34 100.26 -88.41
C LEU A 100 14.17 99.76 -87.21
N GLU A 101 15.29 100.41 -86.88
CA GLU A 101 16.06 100.06 -85.68
C GLU A 101 15.28 100.32 -84.38
N THR A 102 14.51 101.42 -84.27
CA THR A 102 13.70 101.66 -83.07
C THR A 102 12.67 100.55 -82.84
N GLU A 103 11.97 100.12 -83.89
CA GLU A 103 10.94 99.08 -83.72
C GLU A 103 11.55 97.69 -83.52
N GLN A 104 12.71 97.41 -84.11
CA GLN A 104 13.50 96.21 -83.77
C GLN A 104 13.94 96.21 -82.30
N ARG A 105 14.33 97.36 -81.74
CA ARG A 105 14.68 97.49 -80.31
C ARG A 105 13.44 97.33 -79.40
N ASN A 106 12.29 97.88 -79.78
CA ASN A 106 11.01 97.71 -79.06
C ASN A 106 10.58 96.23 -79.02
N HIS A 107 10.61 95.54 -80.16
CA HIS A 107 10.33 94.11 -80.26
C HIS A 107 11.36 93.24 -79.52
N HIS A 108 12.64 93.61 -79.50
CA HIS A 108 13.66 92.88 -78.75
C HIS A 108 13.42 92.97 -77.24
N THR A 109 13.04 94.14 -76.73
CA THR A 109 12.76 94.37 -75.30
C THR A 109 11.56 93.53 -74.84
N THR A 110 10.41 93.68 -75.50
CA THR A 110 9.19 92.90 -75.17
C THR A 110 9.37 91.39 -75.34
N ARG A 111 10.14 90.94 -76.35
CA ARG A 111 10.50 89.52 -76.51
C ARG A 111 11.38 89.00 -75.37
N THR A 112 12.24 89.85 -74.79
CA THR A 112 13.12 89.48 -73.67
C THR A 112 12.32 89.37 -72.38
N GLU A 113 11.47 90.36 -72.06
CA GLU A 113 10.57 90.35 -70.90
C GLU A 113 9.64 89.12 -70.88
N LEU A 114 9.02 88.79 -72.03
CA LEU A 114 8.21 87.58 -72.17
C LEU A 114 9.05 86.30 -72.04
N GLY A 115 10.30 86.32 -72.50
CA GLY A 115 11.25 85.22 -72.31
C GLY A 115 11.56 84.95 -70.84
N GLU A 116 11.82 85.99 -70.06
CA GLU A 116 12.07 85.91 -68.61
C GLU A 116 10.86 85.38 -67.85
N GLN A 117 9.65 85.87 -68.16
CA GLN A 117 8.40 85.36 -67.57
C GLN A 117 8.18 83.86 -67.87
N ILE A 118 8.43 83.43 -69.11
CA ILE A 118 8.32 82.02 -69.51
C ILE A 118 9.36 81.15 -68.77
N VAL A 119 10.58 81.65 -68.55
CA VAL A 119 11.61 80.96 -67.77
C VAL A 119 11.20 80.83 -66.30
N SER A 120 10.68 81.90 -65.68
CA SER A 120 10.20 81.85 -64.28
C SER A 120 9.07 80.84 -64.10
N LEU A 121 8.01 80.93 -64.93
CA LEU A 121 6.86 80.02 -64.87
C LEU A 121 7.27 78.55 -65.14
N ARG A 122 8.25 78.31 -66.02
CA ARG A 122 8.81 76.97 -66.23
C ARG A 122 9.56 76.49 -64.97
N GLY A 123 10.30 77.37 -64.30
CA GLY A 123 10.91 77.10 -63.01
C GLY A 123 9.89 76.66 -61.95
N ASP A 124 8.88 77.48 -61.69
CA ASP A 124 7.81 77.18 -60.73
C ASP A 124 7.11 75.85 -61.01
N ASN A 125 6.82 75.56 -62.29
CA ASN A 125 6.18 74.31 -62.69
C ASN A 125 7.10 73.08 -62.44
N THR A 126 8.42 73.19 -62.63
CA THR A 126 9.34 72.11 -62.23
C THR A 126 9.39 71.90 -60.72
N VAL A 127 9.34 72.99 -59.93
CA VAL A 127 9.29 72.90 -58.46
C VAL A 127 7.99 72.24 -58.00
N LEU A 128 6.84 72.63 -58.57
CA LEU A 128 5.53 72.02 -58.28
C LEU A 128 5.50 70.53 -58.66
N SER A 129 5.99 70.17 -59.86
CA SER A 129 6.11 68.77 -60.28
C SER A 129 6.96 67.94 -59.30
N SER A 130 8.08 68.49 -58.81
CA SER A 130 8.91 67.82 -57.79
C SER A 130 8.19 67.64 -56.44
N LYS A 131 7.29 68.56 -56.06
CA LYS A 131 6.46 68.45 -54.85
C LYS A 131 5.38 67.39 -55.01
N VAL A 132 4.72 67.32 -56.17
CA VAL A 132 3.73 66.28 -56.49
C VAL A 132 4.35 64.89 -56.43
N GLY A 133 5.53 64.68 -57.04
CA GLY A 133 6.24 63.40 -56.95
C GLY A 133 6.59 62.99 -55.51
N LYS A 134 7.02 63.94 -54.67
CA LYS A 134 7.27 63.69 -53.24
C LYS A 134 6.00 63.33 -52.47
N PHE A 135 4.87 63.98 -52.75
CA PHE A 135 3.59 63.61 -52.12
C PHE A 135 3.10 62.23 -52.57
N GLN A 136 3.23 61.88 -53.85
CA GLN A 136 2.90 60.54 -54.36
C GLN A 136 3.76 59.45 -53.70
N GLN A 137 5.06 59.72 -53.49
CA GLN A 137 5.95 58.81 -52.77
C GLN A 137 5.52 58.65 -51.29
N ASN A 138 5.17 59.74 -50.60
CA ASN A 138 4.71 59.69 -49.22
C ASN A 138 3.40 58.90 -49.06
N VAL A 139 2.43 59.07 -49.98
CA VAL A 139 1.19 58.28 -50.00
C VAL A 139 1.50 56.79 -50.13
N SER A 140 2.36 56.38 -51.08
CA SER A 140 2.73 54.97 -51.25
C SER A 140 3.48 54.36 -50.05
N VAL A 141 4.12 55.18 -49.21
CA VAL A 141 4.72 54.73 -47.94
C VAL A 141 3.64 54.53 -46.88
N LEU A 142 2.71 55.49 -46.73
CA LEU A 142 1.62 55.41 -45.76
C LEU A 142 0.66 54.24 -46.06
N GLU A 143 0.35 53.98 -47.33
CA GLU A 143 -0.45 52.81 -47.76
C GLU A 143 0.19 51.49 -47.31
N LYS A 144 1.51 51.35 -47.47
CA LYS A 144 2.25 50.14 -47.05
C LYS A 144 2.28 49.99 -45.53
N GLN A 145 2.44 51.09 -44.79
CA GLN A 145 2.38 51.10 -43.33
C GLN A 145 0.98 50.72 -42.81
N LEU A 146 -0.08 51.19 -43.48
CA LEU A 146 -1.46 50.84 -43.12
C LEU A 146 -1.76 49.36 -43.33
N VAL A 147 -1.27 48.76 -44.43
CA VAL A 147 -1.39 47.31 -44.67
C VAL A 147 -0.66 46.51 -43.60
N ALA A 148 0.59 46.86 -43.29
CA ALA A 148 1.38 46.15 -42.26
C ALA A 148 0.71 46.20 -40.87
N CYS A 149 0.24 47.37 -40.44
CA CYS A 149 -0.52 47.54 -39.20
C CYS A 149 -1.84 46.73 -39.21
N GLY A 150 -2.49 46.62 -40.37
CA GLY A 150 -3.69 45.81 -40.56
C GLY A 150 -3.45 44.30 -40.48
N ASP A 151 -2.24 43.83 -40.79
CA ASP A 151 -1.84 42.42 -40.62
C ASP A 151 -1.40 42.13 -39.18
N GLU A 152 -0.64 43.04 -38.54
CA GLU A 152 -0.31 42.94 -37.11
C GLU A 152 -1.59 42.85 -36.23
N LEU A 153 -2.61 43.65 -36.54
CA LEU A 153 -3.90 43.63 -35.82
C LEU A 153 -4.64 42.28 -35.95
N LYS A 154 -4.47 41.54 -37.06
CA LYS A 154 -5.03 40.18 -37.21
C LYS A 154 -4.32 39.19 -36.29
N VAL A 155 -3.00 39.30 -36.17
CA VAL A 155 -2.20 38.45 -35.26
C VAL A 155 -2.56 38.73 -33.80
N VAL A 156 -2.76 40.00 -33.43
CA VAL A 156 -3.22 40.37 -32.07
C VAL A 156 -4.58 39.74 -31.75
N LYS A 157 -5.56 39.82 -32.65
CA LYS A 157 -6.88 39.18 -32.45
C LYS A 157 -6.82 37.66 -32.36
N PHE A 158 -6.02 37.02 -33.21
CA PHE A 158 -5.82 35.57 -33.15
C PHE A 158 -5.22 35.12 -31.80
N ASN A 159 -4.33 35.92 -31.22
CA ASN A 159 -3.80 35.67 -29.88
C ASN A 159 -4.84 35.95 -28.77
N GLU A 160 -5.71 36.95 -28.94
CA GLU A 160 -6.83 37.26 -28.04
C GLU A 160 -7.84 36.11 -27.99
N ASP A 161 -8.20 35.53 -29.14
CA ASP A 161 -9.07 34.34 -29.25
C ASP A 161 -8.44 33.12 -28.55
N ILE A 162 -7.13 32.87 -28.75
CA ILE A 162 -6.40 31.77 -28.09
C ILE A 162 -6.35 31.94 -26.57
N LEU A 163 -6.02 33.14 -26.08
CA LEU A 163 -5.94 33.43 -24.65
C LEU A 163 -7.32 33.33 -23.97
N THR A 164 -8.39 33.71 -24.67
CA THR A 164 -9.77 33.53 -24.20
C THR A 164 -10.10 32.04 -24.05
N GLN A 165 -9.80 31.23 -25.07
CA GLN A 165 -10.04 29.78 -25.00
C GLN A 165 -9.16 29.06 -23.95
N GLU A 166 -7.93 29.53 -23.70
CA GLU A 166 -7.13 28.98 -22.59
C GLU A 166 -7.72 29.40 -21.23
N LEU A 167 -8.17 30.65 -21.06
CA LEU A 167 -8.81 31.12 -19.83
C LEU A 167 -10.06 30.30 -19.48
N GLU A 168 -10.93 30.03 -20.46
CA GLU A 168 -12.11 29.15 -20.29
C GLU A 168 -11.70 27.74 -19.82
N ARG A 169 -10.67 27.13 -20.43
CA ARG A 169 -10.14 25.83 -19.99
C ARG A 169 -9.60 25.87 -18.56
N LYS A 170 -8.88 26.94 -18.17
CA LYS A 170 -8.40 27.07 -16.79
C LYS A 170 -9.55 27.24 -15.80
N GLN A 171 -10.59 28.01 -16.15
CA GLN A 171 -11.78 28.19 -15.32
C GLN A 171 -12.51 26.87 -15.08
N GLN A 172 -12.75 26.07 -16.12
CA GLN A 172 -13.31 24.71 -15.95
C GLN A 172 -12.42 23.84 -15.06
N THR A 173 -11.11 23.82 -15.30
CA THR A 173 -10.15 23.05 -14.48
C THR A 173 -10.20 23.47 -13.00
N CYS A 174 -10.45 24.75 -12.70
CA CYS A 174 -10.61 25.23 -11.32
C CYS A 174 -11.93 24.74 -10.70
N ALA A 175 -13.05 24.75 -11.44
CA ALA A 175 -14.32 24.23 -10.96
C ALA A 175 -14.24 22.72 -10.65
N ASP A 176 -13.61 21.93 -11.54
CA ASP A 176 -13.39 20.50 -11.35
C ASP A 176 -12.56 20.22 -10.07
N LEU A 177 -11.54 21.06 -9.80
CA LEU A 177 -10.72 20.99 -8.60
C LEU A 177 -11.47 21.43 -7.33
N GLU A 178 -12.37 22.41 -7.41
CA GLU A 178 -13.21 22.84 -6.29
C GLU A 178 -14.20 21.74 -5.88
N GLU A 179 -14.84 21.07 -6.83
CA GLU A 179 -15.68 19.89 -6.55
C GLU A 179 -14.87 18.76 -5.90
N TYR A 180 -13.68 18.46 -6.43
CA TYR A 180 -12.80 17.45 -5.84
C TYR A 180 -12.35 17.81 -4.41
N ILE A 181 -12.09 19.09 -4.13
CA ILE A 181 -11.78 19.59 -2.77
C ILE A 181 -13.00 19.47 -1.84
N VAL A 182 -14.22 19.65 -2.32
CA VAL A 182 -15.45 19.42 -1.53
C VAL A 182 -15.60 17.93 -1.21
N SER A 183 -15.36 17.05 -2.18
CA SER A 183 -15.39 15.59 -1.99
C SER A 183 -14.36 15.13 -0.93
N LEU A 184 -13.09 15.55 -1.07
CA LEU A 184 -12.03 15.25 -0.11
C LEU A 184 -12.30 15.78 1.31
N LYS A 185 -13.00 16.92 1.45
CA LYS A 185 -13.46 17.41 2.76
C LYS A 185 -14.52 16.47 3.36
N GLY A 186 -15.44 15.97 2.54
CA GLY A 186 -16.40 14.92 2.93
C GLY A 186 -15.69 13.69 3.47
N ASP A 187 -14.81 13.08 2.67
CA ASP A 187 -14.03 11.89 3.04
C ASP A 187 -13.23 12.11 4.33
N ASN A 188 -12.58 13.26 4.49
CA ASN A 188 -11.81 13.58 5.69
C ASN A 188 -12.70 13.71 6.94
N THR A 189 -13.92 14.25 6.83
CA THR A 189 -14.88 14.26 7.96
C THR A 189 -15.40 12.86 8.29
N ALA A 190 -15.67 12.02 7.29
CA ALA A 190 -16.07 10.62 7.50
C ALA A 190 -14.94 9.82 8.17
N MET A 191 -13.70 9.97 7.70
CA MET A 191 -12.52 9.34 8.29
C MET A 191 -12.26 9.82 9.72
N SER A 192 -12.40 11.12 10.00
CA SER A 192 -12.31 11.68 11.35
C SER A 192 -13.37 11.08 12.30
N SER A 193 -14.63 10.95 11.84
CA SER A 193 -15.68 10.27 12.63
C SER A 193 -15.38 8.78 12.90
N THR A 194 -14.68 8.12 11.97
CA THR A 194 -14.24 6.72 12.09
C THR A 194 -13.10 6.60 13.11
N VAL A 195 -12.14 7.52 13.10
CA VAL A 195 -11.07 7.60 14.12
C VAL A 195 -11.67 7.81 15.52
N GLU A 196 -12.64 8.72 15.67
CA GLU A 196 -13.33 8.92 16.95
C GLU A 196 -14.23 7.74 17.35
N LYS A 197 -14.59 6.83 16.44
CA LYS A 197 -15.19 5.54 16.79
C LYS A 197 -14.12 4.57 17.29
N LEU A 198 -13.04 4.36 16.53
CA LEU A 198 -11.96 3.45 16.88
C LEU A 198 -11.32 3.77 18.24
N LYS A 199 -11.18 5.06 18.60
CA LYS A 199 -10.74 5.48 19.95
C LYS A 199 -11.65 4.96 21.07
N ARG A 200 -12.98 4.98 20.88
CA ARG A 200 -13.95 4.45 21.84
C ARG A 200 -13.93 2.94 21.90
N ASP A 201 -13.77 2.29 20.75
CA ASP A 201 -13.69 0.83 20.66
C ASP A 201 -12.41 0.31 21.35
N VAL A 202 -11.25 0.99 21.17
CA VAL A 202 -9.99 0.70 21.89
C VAL A 202 -10.14 0.91 23.40
N ALA A 203 -10.68 2.05 23.84
CA ALA A 203 -10.90 2.33 25.27
C ALA A 203 -11.94 1.41 25.94
N MET A 204 -12.71 0.64 25.15
CA MET A 204 -13.55 -0.45 25.65
C MET A 204 -12.74 -1.75 25.79
N MET A 205 -11.94 -2.11 24.78
CA MET A 205 -11.08 -3.30 24.81
C MET A 205 -10.02 -3.23 25.93
N GLU A 206 -9.42 -2.07 26.18
CA GLU A 206 -8.49 -1.87 27.31
C GLU A 206 -9.14 -2.22 28.66
N ARG A 207 -10.39 -1.78 28.89
CA ARG A 207 -11.15 -2.10 30.11
C ARG A 207 -11.56 -3.57 30.21
N GLN A 208 -11.81 -4.23 29.08
CA GLN A 208 -12.08 -5.66 29.04
C GLN A 208 -10.83 -6.46 29.39
N LEU A 209 -9.67 -6.06 28.84
CA LEU A 209 -8.38 -6.68 29.14
C LEU A 209 -7.99 -6.54 30.62
N ASP A 210 -8.19 -5.36 31.21
CA ASP A 210 -7.99 -5.15 32.66
C ASP A 210 -8.92 -6.04 33.49
N ALA A 211 -10.19 -6.18 33.11
CA ALA A 211 -11.15 -7.03 33.82
C ALA A 211 -10.80 -8.52 33.74
N GLU A 212 -10.43 -9.01 32.55
CA GLU A 212 -9.96 -10.40 32.36
C GLU A 212 -8.66 -10.66 33.13
N TYR A 213 -7.74 -9.70 33.17
CA TYR A 213 -6.49 -9.81 33.93
C TYR A 213 -6.74 -9.91 35.45
N GLN A 214 -7.61 -9.05 36.00
CA GLN A 214 -8.02 -9.13 37.41
C GLN A 214 -8.73 -10.45 37.74
N GLN A 215 -9.60 -10.93 36.85
CA GLN A 215 -10.27 -12.22 37.03
C GLN A 215 -9.29 -13.41 36.96
N SER A 216 -8.27 -13.33 36.10
CA SER A 216 -7.19 -14.33 36.01
C SER A 216 -6.34 -14.37 37.29
N GLN A 217 -5.97 -13.20 37.85
CA GLN A 217 -5.26 -13.14 39.13
C GLN A 217 -6.07 -13.75 40.28
N LYS A 218 -7.38 -13.49 40.33
CA LYS A 218 -8.29 -14.08 41.32
C LYS A 218 -8.31 -15.61 41.23
N ILE A 219 -8.47 -16.17 40.03
CA ILE A 219 -8.46 -17.62 39.79
C ILE A 219 -7.13 -18.25 40.20
N PHE A 220 -5.99 -17.59 39.93
CA PHE A 220 -4.67 -18.08 40.33
C PHE A 220 -4.51 -18.15 41.86
N LEU A 221 -5.04 -17.17 42.59
CA LEU A 221 -4.99 -17.15 44.05
C LEU A 221 -5.88 -18.25 44.66
N GLU A 222 -7.11 -18.39 44.16
CA GLU A 222 -8.08 -19.43 44.57
C GLU A 222 -7.56 -20.85 44.26
N ALA A 223 -6.84 -21.04 43.14
CA ALA A 223 -6.17 -22.29 42.82
C ALA A 223 -5.02 -22.61 43.79
N GLY A 224 -4.25 -21.59 44.23
CA GLY A 224 -3.21 -21.75 45.23
C GLY A 224 -3.74 -22.24 46.59
N GLU A 225 -4.85 -21.66 47.06
CA GLU A 225 -5.53 -22.12 48.28
C GLU A 225 -6.11 -23.53 48.13
N ALA A 226 -6.71 -23.86 46.97
CA ALA A 226 -7.24 -25.20 46.69
C ALA A 226 -6.17 -26.30 46.71
N VAL A 227 -4.95 -26.02 46.20
CA VAL A 227 -3.80 -26.94 46.31
C VAL A 227 -3.41 -27.14 47.77
N GLY A 228 -3.40 -26.08 48.59
CA GLY A 228 -3.16 -26.16 50.04
C GLY A 228 -4.21 -26.99 50.80
N MET A 229 -5.45 -27.06 50.30
CA MET A 229 -6.51 -27.90 50.90
C MET A 229 -6.38 -29.39 50.57
N LEU A 230 -5.76 -29.77 49.45
CA LEU A 230 -5.60 -31.17 49.04
C LEU A 230 -4.52 -31.93 49.83
N ASP A 231 -3.57 -31.22 50.43
CA ASP A 231 -2.44 -31.82 51.13
C ASP A 231 -2.87 -32.61 52.39
N ARG A 232 -3.90 -32.11 53.09
CA ARG A 232 -4.42 -32.68 54.34
C ARG A 232 -5.52 -33.70 54.09
N GLN A 233 -5.31 -34.94 54.53
CA GLN A 233 -6.37 -35.95 54.53
C GLN A 233 -7.50 -35.57 55.49
N TRP A 234 -8.76 -35.73 55.07
CA TRP A 234 -9.94 -35.46 55.91
C TRP A 234 -10.34 -36.64 56.82
N ARG A 235 -9.61 -37.75 56.75
CA ARG A 235 -9.42 -38.75 57.82
C ARG A 235 -7.94 -39.12 57.90
N VAL A 236 -7.43 -39.41 59.10
CA VAL A 236 -5.99 -39.70 59.31
C VAL A 236 -5.59 -41.09 58.83
N GLU A 237 -6.51 -42.06 58.93
CA GLU A 237 -6.36 -43.43 58.41
C GLU A 237 -7.33 -43.69 57.24
N PRO A 238 -7.00 -44.63 56.33
CA PRO A 238 -5.79 -45.46 56.28
C PRO A 238 -4.58 -44.73 55.67
N ILE A 239 -3.40 -45.34 55.81
CA ILE A 239 -2.20 -44.97 55.06
C ILE A 239 -2.12 -45.86 53.82
N PHE A 240 -1.74 -45.28 52.68
CA PHE A 240 -1.68 -45.97 51.40
C PHE A 240 -0.26 -46.41 51.07
N ASP A 241 0.20 -47.46 51.76
CA ASP A 241 1.48 -48.12 51.49
C ASP A 241 1.43 -49.64 51.76
N HIS A 242 2.43 -50.37 51.24
CA HIS A 242 2.47 -51.83 51.31
C HIS A 242 2.66 -52.37 52.74
N GLN A 243 3.35 -51.65 53.63
CA GLN A 243 3.52 -52.08 55.01
C GLN A 243 2.21 -51.95 55.78
N TYR A 244 1.46 -50.85 55.56
CA TYR A 244 0.12 -50.69 56.08
C TYR A 244 -0.83 -51.78 55.57
N LEU A 245 -0.74 -52.17 54.28
CA LEU A 245 -1.50 -53.29 53.73
C LEU A 245 -1.23 -54.60 54.48
N GLN A 246 0.03 -55.00 54.68
CA GLN A 246 0.33 -56.24 55.41
C GLN A 246 -0.15 -56.15 56.87
N ASN A 247 0.10 -55.03 57.55
CA ASN A 247 -0.31 -54.82 58.94
C ASN A 247 -1.84 -54.96 59.13
N ILE A 248 -2.65 -54.36 58.25
CA ILE A 248 -4.12 -54.44 58.35
C ILE A 248 -4.67 -55.78 57.86
N LYS A 249 -3.95 -56.48 56.97
CA LYS A 249 -4.28 -57.85 56.57
C LYS A 249 -4.10 -58.81 57.75
N ASP A 250 -2.97 -58.72 58.44
CA ASP A 250 -2.70 -59.48 59.67
C ASP A 250 -3.70 -59.14 60.79
N GLU A 251 -4.06 -57.86 60.97
CA GLU A 251 -5.08 -57.44 61.97
C GLU A 251 -6.45 -58.12 61.72
N VAL A 252 -6.86 -58.27 60.46
CA VAL A 252 -8.14 -58.90 60.09
C VAL A 252 -8.06 -60.43 60.06
N GLU A 253 -6.94 -61.03 59.62
CA GLU A 253 -6.77 -62.50 59.65
C GLU A 253 -6.66 -63.05 61.08
N GLN A 254 -6.01 -62.31 61.97
CA GLN A 254 -5.86 -62.66 63.39
C GLN A 254 -7.03 -62.19 64.26
N TYR A 255 -8.11 -61.66 63.68
CA TYR A 255 -9.28 -61.19 64.43
C TYR A 255 -10.00 -62.33 65.15
N TRP A 256 -10.33 -62.10 66.42
CA TRP A 256 -11.28 -62.90 67.19
C TRP A 256 -12.13 -61.99 68.09
N PRO A 257 -13.47 -62.22 68.15
CA PRO A 257 -14.37 -61.31 68.85
C PRO A 257 -13.99 -61.11 70.31
N LEU A 258 -13.98 -59.85 70.75
CA LEU A 258 -13.75 -59.45 72.13
C LEU A 258 -12.43 -59.91 72.78
N ARG A 259 -11.40 -60.24 71.97
CA ARG A 259 -10.05 -60.71 72.39
C ARG A 259 -9.59 -60.18 73.76
N ASP A 260 -9.44 -58.85 73.86
CA ASP A 260 -8.79 -58.20 75.01
C ASP A 260 -9.69 -58.12 76.26
N THR A 261 -10.90 -58.67 76.20
CA THR A 261 -11.84 -58.77 77.34
C THR A 261 -11.79 -60.12 78.05
N GLY A 262 -11.02 -61.08 77.51
CA GLY A 262 -10.86 -62.44 78.03
C GLY A 262 -11.92 -63.46 77.57
N VAL A 263 -12.74 -63.15 76.58
CA VAL A 263 -13.65 -64.11 75.93
C VAL A 263 -12.84 -65.25 75.31
N SER A 264 -13.37 -66.49 75.33
CA SER A 264 -12.66 -67.64 74.75
C SER A 264 -12.65 -67.59 73.22
N MET A 265 -11.62 -68.13 72.59
CA MET A 265 -11.53 -68.19 71.13
C MET A 265 -12.68 -69.00 70.51
N ASP A 266 -13.23 -69.97 71.24
CA ASP A 266 -14.32 -70.84 70.78
C ASP A 266 -15.73 -70.34 71.17
N ALA A 267 -15.83 -69.33 72.05
CA ALA A 267 -17.12 -68.81 72.54
C ALA A 267 -17.95 -68.10 71.44
N LEU A 268 -17.29 -67.50 70.44
CA LEU A 268 -17.96 -67.04 69.23
C LEU A 268 -17.11 -67.39 68.00
N ARG A 269 -17.70 -68.18 67.10
CA ARG A 269 -16.98 -68.70 65.93
C ARG A 269 -16.73 -67.62 64.87
N HIS A 270 -17.63 -66.64 64.72
CA HIS A 270 -17.53 -65.55 63.74
C HIS A 270 -18.55 -64.45 64.06
N VAL A 271 -18.31 -63.22 63.57
CA VAL A 271 -19.34 -62.16 63.49
C VAL A 271 -19.98 -62.10 62.10
N ASN A 272 -21.27 -61.78 62.04
CA ASN A 272 -22.02 -61.65 60.79
C ASN A 272 -22.26 -60.17 60.45
N ILE A 273 -21.81 -59.75 59.26
CA ILE A 273 -21.95 -58.38 58.76
C ILE A 273 -22.93 -58.40 57.58
N LEU A 274 -24.07 -57.70 57.72
CA LEU A 274 -25.15 -57.69 56.73
C LEU A 274 -25.05 -56.50 55.78
N PHE A 275 -25.09 -56.74 54.48
CA PHE A 275 -25.02 -55.70 53.45
C PHE A 275 -26.39 -55.41 52.84
N ILE A 276 -26.85 -54.17 52.97
CA ILE A 276 -28.18 -53.70 52.54
C ILE A 276 -28.02 -52.53 51.58
N GLY A 277 -28.91 -52.39 50.60
CA GLY A 277 -28.90 -51.24 49.68
C GLY A 277 -29.47 -51.57 48.30
N PRO A 278 -29.55 -50.58 47.39
CA PRO A 278 -30.14 -50.72 46.06
C PRO A 278 -29.53 -51.84 45.20
N ILE A 279 -30.19 -52.15 44.08
CA ILE A 279 -29.53 -52.79 42.93
C ILE A 279 -28.39 -51.89 42.43
N GLY A 280 -27.31 -52.47 41.91
CA GLY A 280 -26.21 -51.73 41.26
C GLY A 280 -25.20 -51.11 42.22
N ALA A 281 -25.59 -50.78 43.45
CA ALA A 281 -24.76 -50.13 44.48
C ALA A 281 -23.55 -50.95 44.98
N GLY A 282 -23.19 -52.08 44.36
CA GLY A 282 -21.89 -52.72 44.57
C GLY A 282 -21.72 -53.60 45.81
N LYS A 283 -22.80 -54.05 46.49
CA LYS A 283 -22.75 -54.99 47.63
C LYS A 283 -21.86 -56.22 47.35
N SER A 284 -22.27 -57.06 46.41
CA SER A 284 -21.56 -58.29 46.01
C SER A 284 -20.15 -57.99 45.48
N SER A 285 -19.94 -56.82 44.85
CA SER A 285 -18.62 -56.35 44.41
C SER A 285 -17.68 -56.00 45.57
N PHE A 286 -18.21 -55.52 46.70
CA PHE A 286 -17.43 -55.31 47.92
C PHE A 286 -16.99 -56.65 48.53
N LEU A 287 -17.88 -57.65 48.59
CA LEU A 287 -17.55 -59.00 49.06
C LEU A 287 -16.41 -59.62 48.23
N ASN A 288 -16.51 -59.56 46.89
CA ASN A 288 -15.43 -59.99 46.00
C ASN A 288 -14.14 -59.17 46.22
N SER A 289 -14.24 -57.87 46.51
CA SER A 289 -13.07 -57.02 46.74
C SER A 289 -12.32 -57.37 48.04
N VAL A 290 -13.05 -57.68 49.11
CA VAL A 290 -12.49 -58.16 50.37
C VAL A 290 -11.82 -59.53 50.17
N GLU A 291 -12.48 -60.47 49.49
CA GLU A 291 -11.90 -61.79 49.20
C GLU A 291 -10.65 -61.69 48.32
N SER A 292 -10.65 -60.79 47.33
CA SER A 292 -9.51 -60.54 46.44
C SER A 292 -8.27 -60.06 47.19
N ALA A 293 -8.46 -59.18 48.19
CA ALA A 293 -7.37 -58.70 49.05
C ALA A 293 -6.70 -59.84 49.83
N PHE A 294 -7.47 -60.85 50.27
CA PHE A 294 -6.92 -62.03 50.94
C PHE A 294 -6.24 -62.99 49.97
N ARG A 295 -6.94 -63.42 48.91
CA ARG A 295 -6.43 -64.44 47.97
C ARG A 295 -5.27 -63.97 47.08
N GLY A 296 -5.03 -62.66 46.97
CA GLY A 296 -3.94 -62.11 46.14
C GLY A 296 -4.25 -62.05 44.63
N HIS A 297 -5.44 -62.50 44.22
CA HIS A 297 -5.96 -62.39 42.85
C HIS A 297 -7.43 -61.93 42.90
N VAL A 298 -7.94 -61.35 41.80
CA VAL A 298 -9.33 -60.90 41.74
C VAL A 298 -10.28 -62.10 41.75
N THR A 299 -11.43 -62.00 42.44
CA THR A 299 -12.42 -63.07 42.59
C THR A 299 -13.82 -62.68 42.09
N ILE A 300 -14.65 -63.69 41.81
CA ILE A 300 -16.04 -63.56 41.38
C ILE A 300 -16.88 -64.62 42.11
N THR A 301 -16.81 -64.62 43.44
CA THR A 301 -17.47 -65.63 44.32
C THR A 301 -18.90 -65.21 44.68
N ALA A 302 -19.11 -63.92 44.94
CA ALA A 302 -20.43 -63.30 45.01
C ALA A 302 -20.88 -62.86 43.60
N GLY A 303 -22.19 -62.98 43.33
CA GLY A 303 -22.80 -62.83 42.00
C GLY A 303 -22.89 -61.40 41.47
N ALA A 304 -21.75 -60.71 41.37
CA ALA A 304 -21.68 -59.33 40.88
C ALA A 304 -21.92 -59.24 39.36
N GLY A 305 -22.78 -58.31 38.94
CA GLY A 305 -23.02 -58.02 37.53
C GLY A 305 -24.10 -56.96 37.34
N SER A 306 -24.12 -56.31 36.17
CA SER A 306 -25.16 -55.33 35.81
C SER A 306 -26.30 -56.02 35.06
N ARG A 307 -27.52 -55.95 35.61
CA ARG A 307 -28.78 -56.39 35.01
C ARG A 307 -29.92 -55.48 35.47
N THR A 308 -30.99 -55.39 34.68
CA THR A 308 -32.20 -54.60 34.98
C THR A 308 -33.10 -55.18 36.09
N LYS A 309 -32.66 -56.27 36.74
CA LYS A 309 -33.26 -56.90 37.93
C LYS A 309 -32.13 -57.45 38.79
N SER A 310 -32.33 -57.55 40.11
CA SER A 310 -31.25 -57.95 41.04
C SER A 310 -30.62 -59.29 40.65
N VAL A 311 -29.29 -59.32 40.51
CA VAL A 311 -28.53 -60.53 40.16
C VAL A 311 -28.49 -61.49 41.35
N THR A 312 -28.19 -60.96 42.55
CA THR A 312 -28.44 -61.65 43.83
C THR A 312 -29.96 -61.74 44.05
N SER A 313 -30.52 -62.95 43.96
CA SER A 313 -31.95 -63.24 44.25
C SER A 313 -32.18 -63.96 45.58
N MET A 314 -31.10 -64.30 46.28
CA MET A 314 -31.09 -65.07 47.53
C MET A 314 -30.42 -64.26 48.65
N TYR A 315 -30.70 -64.59 49.90
CA TYR A 315 -29.76 -64.36 50.98
C TYR A 315 -28.52 -65.24 50.72
N ARG A 316 -27.31 -64.78 51.03
CA ARG A 316 -26.10 -65.63 50.92
C ARG A 316 -25.10 -65.29 52.01
N GLN A 317 -24.56 -66.32 52.62
CA GLN A 317 -23.63 -66.27 53.74
C GLN A 317 -22.23 -66.66 53.28
N TYR A 318 -21.29 -65.70 53.27
CA TYR A 318 -19.92 -65.89 52.78
C TYR A 318 -18.91 -65.87 53.93
N PRO A 319 -18.41 -67.04 54.41
CA PRO A 319 -17.29 -67.11 55.34
C PRO A 319 -15.99 -66.77 54.59
N VAL A 320 -15.25 -65.76 55.04
CA VAL A 320 -14.06 -65.29 54.33
C VAL A 320 -12.83 -66.15 54.69
N ARG A 321 -12.00 -66.48 53.70
CA ARG A 321 -10.78 -67.28 53.88
C ARG A 321 -9.56 -66.39 54.13
N ALA A 322 -8.68 -66.86 55.01
CA ALA A 322 -7.36 -66.28 55.25
C ALA A 322 -6.42 -66.45 54.04
N SER A 323 -5.28 -65.75 54.01
CA SER A 323 -4.28 -65.85 52.93
C SER A 323 -3.80 -67.27 52.67
N ASP A 324 -3.74 -68.11 53.70
CA ASP A 324 -3.30 -69.50 53.59
C ASP A 324 -4.28 -70.42 52.82
N ASN A 325 -5.49 -69.92 52.51
CA ASN A 325 -6.61 -70.62 51.88
C ASN A 325 -7.09 -71.90 52.61
N ARG A 326 -6.58 -72.18 53.82
CA ARG A 326 -6.94 -73.34 54.65
C ARG A 326 -7.96 -72.92 55.70
N HIS A 327 -7.68 -71.85 56.43
CA HIS A 327 -8.50 -71.40 57.54
C HIS A 327 -9.57 -70.39 57.12
N THR A 328 -10.67 -70.38 57.86
CA THR A 328 -11.77 -69.43 57.71
C THR A 328 -11.62 -68.38 58.81
N MET A 329 -11.61 -67.10 58.44
CA MET A 329 -11.56 -66.00 59.40
C MET A 329 -12.84 -65.94 60.25
N LYS A 330 -12.77 -65.31 61.41
CA LYS A 330 -13.90 -65.14 62.33
C LYS A 330 -14.87 -64.03 61.91
N LEU A 331 -15.11 -63.90 60.60
CA LEU A 331 -16.07 -62.98 60.01
C LEU A 331 -16.81 -63.63 58.83
N ARG A 332 -18.11 -63.35 58.73
CA ARG A 332 -18.98 -63.76 57.63
C ARG A 332 -19.64 -62.51 57.04
N LEU A 333 -19.60 -62.40 55.72
CA LEU A 333 -20.27 -61.34 54.97
C LEU A 333 -21.60 -61.89 54.44
N CYS A 334 -22.71 -61.24 54.79
CA CYS A 334 -24.05 -61.65 54.41
C CYS A 334 -24.60 -60.71 53.33
N ASP A 335 -24.75 -61.21 52.10
CA ASP A 335 -25.31 -60.45 50.97
C ASP A 335 -26.81 -60.71 50.81
N CYS A 336 -27.51 -59.71 50.30
CA CYS A 336 -28.97 -59.72 50.12
C CYS A 336 -29.36 -59.24 48.73
N ARG A 337 -30.61 -59.54 48.34
CA ARG A 337 -31.24 -58.92 47.17
C ARG A 337 -31.12 -57.38 47.26
N GLY A 338 -30.82 -56.73 46.14
CA GLY A 338 -30.92 -55.26 46.05
C GLY A 338 -32.35 -54.76 46.28
N LEU A 339 -32.48 -53.64 46.97
CA LEU A 339 -33.76 -52.97 47.17
C LEU A 339 -34.26 -52.36 45.85
N GLU A 340 -35.56 -52.55 45.58
CA GLU A 340 -36.34 -52.05 44.44
C GLU A 340 -37.64 -51.42 44.98
N ASP A 341 -38.31 -50.57 44.20
CA ASP A 341 -39.45 -49.75 44.68
C ASP A 341 -40.65 -50.52 45.28
N ARG A 342 -40.73 -51.84 45.05
CA ARG A 342 -41.77 -52.74 45.62
C ARG A 342 -41.25 -54.11 46.06
N ILE A 343 -39.93 -54.34 45.97
CA ILE A 343 -39.30 -55.64 46.23
C ILE A 343 -38.01 -55.39 47.01
N GLY A 344 -37.92 -55.97 48.20
CA GLY A 344 -36.79 -55.82 49.09
C GLY A 344 -36.99 -56.63 50.37
N ILE A 345 -36.00 -56.57 51.26
CA ILE A 345 -35.90 -57.46 52.41
C ILE A 345 -36.60 -56.95 53.68
N SER A 346 -37.27 -55.79 53.63
CA SER A 346 -37.86 -55.15 54.82
C SER A 346 -38.97 -55.95 55.50
N ARG A 347 -39.61 -56.89 54.77
CA ARG A 347 -40.61 -57.81 55.35
C ARG A 347 -39.99 -59.06 55.98
N ASP A 348 -38.71 -59.33 55.72
CA ASP A 348 -37.96 -60.47 56.23
C ASP A 348 -36.88 -60.07 57.26
N ILE A 349 -36.72 -58.76 57.52
CA ILE A 349 -35.54 -58.22 58.21
C ILE A 349 -35.35 -58.80 59.61
N ASP A 350 -36.42 -58.96 60.40
CA ASP A 350 -36.34 -59.61 61.72
C ASP A 350 -35.81 -61.05 61.64
N SER A 351 -36.25 -61.83 60.65
CA SER A 351 -35.77 -63.20 60.42
C SER A 351 -34.31 -63.25 59.95
N ILE A 352 -33.80 -62.18 59.32
CA ILE A 352 -32.38 -62.05 58.98
C ILE A 352 -31.58 -61.66 60.25
N LEU A 353 -32.00 -60.61 60.96
CA LEU A 353 -31.27 -60.07 62.11
C LEU A 353 -31.16 -61.06 63.27
N GLU A 354 -32.22 -61.82 63.56
CA GLU A 354 -32.21 -62.88 64.59
C GLU A 354 -31.52 -64.18 64.12
N GLY A 355 -31.14 -64.31 62.85
CA GLY A 355 -30.48 -65.53 62.35
C GLY A 355 -31.42 -66.70 62.03
N HIS A 356 -32.72 -66.44 61.85
CA HIS A 356 -33.70 -67.46 61.46
C HIS A 356 -33.60 -67.89 59.98
N MET A 357 -32.98 -67.09 59.12
CA MET A 357 -32.91 -67.32 57.67
C MET A 357 -31.72 -68.22 57.24
N PRO A 358 -31.96 -69.33 56.50
CA PRO A 358 -30.92 -70.24 56.02
C PRO A 358 -30.19 -69.74 54.77
N ASP A 359 -28.97 -70.24 54.54
CA ASP A 359 -28.17 -70.15 53.31
C ASP A 359 -28.37 -68.86 52.49
N ASP A 360 -28.54 -68.88 51.16
CA ASP A 360 -29.19 -69.79 50.19
C ASP A 360 -30.73 -69.67 50.09
N TYR A 361 -31.39 -69.03 51.06
CA TYR A 361 -32.80 -68.70 50.99
C TYR A 361 -33.13 -67.77 49.80
N ALA A 362 -33.98 -68.24 48.88
CA ALA A 362 -34.52 -67.43 47.79
C ALA A 362 -35.67 -66.54 48.27
N PHE A 363 -35.50 -65.21 48.20
CA PHE A 363 -36.49 -64.25 48.68
C PHE A 363 -37.84 -64.36 47.96
N ASN A 364 -38.91 -64.53 48.73
CA ASN A 364 -40.27 -64.61 48.23
C ASN A 364 -40.91 -63.21 48.16
N THR A 365 -41.28 -62.77 46.95
CA THR A 365 -41.87 -61.42 46.74
C THR A 365 -43.28 -61.28 47.29
N SER A 366 -44.00 -62.38 47.50
CA SER A 366 -45.42 -62.41 47.83
C SER A 366 -45.66 -62.36 49.33
N PHE A 367 -44.94 -63.17 50.11
CA PHE A 367 -45.09 -63.31 51.56
C PHE A 367 -43.72 -63.53 52.24
N PRO A 368 -43.51 -63.01 53.47
CA PRO A 368 -42.24 -63.13 54.17
C PRO A 368 -41.96 -64.56 54.67
N LEU A 369 -40.72 -64.81 55.05
CA LEU A 369 -40.26 -66.03 55.71
C LEU A 369 -41.01 -66.26 57.04
N THR A 370 -41.67 -67.41 57.16
CA THR A 370 -42.45 -67.82 58.33
C THR A 370 -41.89 -69.11 58.96
N TRP A 371 -42.17 -69.31 60.25
CA TRP A 371 -41.64 -70.42 61.05
C TRP A 371 -41.91 -71.83 60.51
N ASN A 372 -42.93 -71.99 59.66
CA ASN A 372 -43.33 -73.26 59.04
C ASN A 372 -42.68 -73.51 57.67
N MET A 373 -41.77 -72.64 57.19
CA MET A 373 -41.05 -72.85 55.94
C MET A 373 -39.88 -73.82 56.11
N HIS A 374 -39.64 -74.64 55.08
CA HIS A 374 -38.49 -75.53 55.03
C HIS A 374 -37.17 -74.73 55.15
N GLY A 375 -36.34 -75.10 56.12
CA GLY A 375 -35.05 -74.46 56.39
C GLY A 375 -35.08 -73.32 57.42
N TYR A 376 -36.26 -72.90 57.91
CA TYR A 376 -36.34 -71.88 58.98
C TYR A 376 -35.60 -72.36 60.25
N LYS A 377 -34.61 -71.59 60.72
CA LYS A 377 -33.86 -71.92 61.94
C LYS A 377 -34.66 -71.50 63.16
N HIS A 378 -35.44 -72.41 63.74
CA HIS A 378 -36.32 -72.13 64.89
C HIS A 378 -35.60 -71.51 66.09
N ASN A 379 -34.46 -72.09 66.49
CA ASN A 379 -33.68 -71.64 67.64
C ASN A 379 -32.30 -71.16 67.14
N PRO A 380 -32.18 -69.89 66.72
CA PRO A 380 -30.89 -69.32 66.37
C PRO A 380 -30.09 -68.97 67.62
N SER A 381 -28.80 -69.28 67.57
CA SER A 381 -27.82 -68.92 68.59
C SER A 381 -27.18 -67.56 68.27
N LEU A 382 -26.33 -67.04 69.16
CA LEU A 382 -25.63 -65.77 68.91
C LEU A 382 -24.81 -65.79 67.61
N GLU A 383 -24.21 -66.92 67.22
CA GLU A 383 -23.43 -67.03 65.97
C GLU A 383 -24.27 -66.90 64.68
N ASP A 384 -25.59 -67.00 64.78
CA ASP A 384 -26.50 -66.89 63.63
C ASP A 384 -26.99 -65.45 63.40
N ARG A 385 -26.97 -64.64 64.45
CA ARG A 385 -27.52 -63.27 64.48
C ARG A 385 -26.64 -62.29 63.71
N ILE A 386 -27.21 -61.17 63.27
CA ILE A 386 -26.44 -60.08 62.65
C ILE A 386 -25.79 -59.22 63.74
N HIS A 387 -24.50 -58.91 63.55
CA HIS A 387 -23.66 -58.21 64.52
C HIS A 387 -23.30 -56.78 64.07
N CYS A 388 -23.45 -56.48 62.78
CA CYS A 388 -23.27 -55.15 62.19
C CYS A 388 -24.08 -55.08 60.89
N VAL A 389 -24.70 -53.92 60.62
CA VAL A 389 -25.39 -53.64 59.35
C VAL A 389 -24.64 -52.58 58.57
N VAL A 390 -24.51 -52.77 57.25
CA VAL A 390 -23.78 -51.89 56.34
C VAL A 390 -24.67 -51.50 55.17
N TYR A 391 -25.04 -50.22 55.09
CA TYR A 391 -25.80 -49.66 53.98
C TYR A 391 -24.85 -49.28 52.83
N VAL A 392 -24.96 -49.95 51.69
CA VAL A 392 -24.14 -49.71 50.52
C VAL A 392 -24.89 -48.80 49.55
N LEU A 393 -24.35 -47.60 49.35
CA LEU A 393 -24.85 -46.58 48.44
C LEU A 393 -23.91 -46.40 47.24
N ASP A 394 -24.45 -45.85 46.16
CA ASP A 394 -23.75 -45.58 44.91
C ASP A 394 -23.40 -44.09 44.81
N ALA A 395 -22.12 -43.74 44.70
CA ALA A 395 -21.69 -42.35 44.56
C ALA A 395 -22.01 -41.75 43.18
N GLU A 396 -22.04 -42.59 42.14
CA GLU A 396 -22.15 -42.18 40.73
C GLU A 396 -23.57 -41.74 40.37
N THR A 397 -24.59 -42.39 40.94
CA THR A 397 -26.00 -42.08 40.65
C THR A 397 -26.52 -40.84 41.36
N TYR A 398 -25.85 -40.39 42.42
CA TYR A 398 -26.28 -39.25 43.24
C TYR A 398 -25.80 -37.91 42.63
N SER A 399 -26.69 -36.92 42.53
CA SER A 399 -26.35 -35.55 42.12
C SER A 399 -27.16 -34.53 42.92
N GLY A 400 -26.51 -33.81 43.83
CA GLY A 400 -27.14 -32.74 44.61
C GLY A 400 -27.62 -31.58 43.73
N GLU A 401 -26.82 -31.19 42.72
CA GLU A 401 -27.14 -30.10 41.78
C GLU A 401 -28.35 -30.40 40.91
N LEU A 402 -28.52 -31.66 40.50
CA LEU A 402 -29.66 -32.11 39.68
C LEU A 402 -30.83 -32.64 40.51
N GLY A 403 -30.75 -32.59 41.84
CA GLY A 403 -31.77 -33.13 42.76
C GLY A 403 -31.95 -34.65 42.70
N ILE A 404 -30.99 -35.40 42.14
CA ILE A 404 -31.06 -36.86 42.00
C ILE A 404 -30.55 -37.50 43.30
N PRO A 405 -31.38 -38.22 44.07
CA PRO A 405 -30.99 -38.81 45.36
C PRO A 405 -30.19 -40.11 45.22
N PHE A 406 -29.49 -40.53 46.29
CA PHE A 406 -28.82 -41.84 46.37
C PHE A 406 -29.78 -43.04 46.23
N VAL A 407 -31.04 -42.86 46.63
CA VAL A 407 -32.10 -43.88 46.64
C VAL A 407 -33.42 -43.24 46.25
N THR A 408 -34.30 -44.01 45.60
CA THR A 408 -35.70 -43.60 45.39
C THR A 408 -36.44 -43.54 46.73
N GLU A 409 -37.49 -42.74 46.84
CA GLU A 409 -38.25 -42.64 48.11
C GLU A 409 -38.87 -43.99 48.57
N PRO A 410 -39.42 -44.86 47.70
CA PRO A 410 -39.87 -46.19 48.12
C PRO A 410 -38.73 -47.12 48.61
N VAL A 411 -37.49 -46.87 48.19
CA VAL A 411 -36.30 -47.55 48.75
C VAL A 411 -35.85 -46.87 50.06
N ARG A 412 -35.99 -45.54 50.20
CA ARG A 412 -35.77 -44.84 51.47
C ARG A 412 -36.72 -45.32 52.57
N GLU A 413 -38.00 -45.51 52.26
CA GLU A 413 -38.99 -46.05 53.19
C GLU A 413 -38.61 -47.46 53.66
N GLN A 414 -38.21 -48.35 52.74
CA GLN A 414 -37.71 -49.68 53.08
C GLN A 414 -36.43 -49.62 53.94
N ILE A 415 -35.51 -48.69 53.66
CA ILE A 415 -34.33 -48.46 54.49
C ILE A 415 -34.75 -48.03 55.90
N LYS A 416 -35.68 -47.07 56.07
CA LYS A 416 -36.17 -46.64 57.39
C LYS A 416 -36.75 -47.80 58.21
N THR A 417 -37.64 -48.62 57.64
CA THR A 417 -38.18 -49.80 58.33
C THR A 417 -37.10 -50.79 58.76
N ILE A 418 -36.05 -50.94 57.94
CA ILE A 418 -34.88 -51.76 58.29
C ILE A 418 -34.08 -51.09 59.42
N GLN A 419 -33.82 -49.78 59.37
CA GLN A 419 -33.12 -49.04 60.43
C GLN A 419 -33.87 -49.16 61.76
N GLU A 420 -35.20 -48.97 61.77
CA GLU A 420 -36.05 -49.13 62.94
C GLU A 420 -35.92 -50.53 63.58
N ALA A 421 -35.88 -51.59 62.78
CA ALA A 421 -35.69 -52.97 63.25
C ALA A 421 -34.26 -53.27 63.74
N VAL A 422 -33.26 -52.53 63.25
CA VAL A 422 -31.84 -52.63 63.62
C VAL A 422 -31.55 -51.85 64.92
N ASP A 423 -32.10 -50.64 65.05
CA ASP A 423 -31.99 -49.78 66.23
C ASP A 423 -32.73 -50.37 67.44
N GLN A 424 -33.89 -51.01 67.24
CA GLN A 424 -34.59 -51.78 68.30
C GLN A 424 -33.73 -52.89 68.92
N ARG A 425 -32.71 -53.35 68.20
CA ARG A 425 -31.75 -54.38 68.65
C ARG A 425 -30.41 -53.80 69.09
N GLY A 426 -30.20 -52.49 68.97
CA GLY A 426 -28.92 -51.83 69.21
C GLY A 426 -27.80 -52.27 68.25
N ILE A 427 -28.12 -52.89 67.12
CA ILE A 427 -27.14 -53.40 66.15
C ILE A 427 -26.51 -52.20 65.41
N PRO A 428 -25.17 -52.10 65.33
CA PRO A 428 -24.51 -50.91 64.81
C PRO A 428 -24.68 -50.75 63.31
N GLN A 429 -24.95 -49.50 62.90
CA GLN A 429 -25.18 -49.10 61.51
C GLN A 429 -23.96 -48.36 60.94
N LEU A 430 -23.39 -48.92 59.89
CA LEU A 430 -22.35 -48.30 59.06
C LEU A 430 -22.83 -48.11 57.62
N ALA A 431 -22.07 -47.39 56.81
CA ALA A 431 -22.36 -47.28 55.38
C ALA A 431 -21.10 -47.42 54.54
N ILE A 432 -21.24 -47.97 53.33
CA ILE A 432 -20.25 -47.90 52.25
C ILE A 432 -20.77 -46.94 51.20
N LEU A 433 -19.95 -45.98 50.79
CA LEU A 433 -20.16 -45.18 49.59
C LEU A 433 -19.29 -45.78 48.48
N SER A 434 -19.90 -46.49 47.54
CA SER A 434 -19.20 -47.20 46.45
C SER A 434 -18.98 -46.31 45.21
N LYS A 435 -18.10 -46.73 44.30
CA LYS A 435 -17.75 -46.05 43.03
C LYS A 435 -17.21 -44.62 43.18
N VAL A 436 -16.50 -44.35 44.27
CA VAL A 436 -15.93 -43.02 44.55
C VAL A 436 -14.89 -42.56 43.53
N ASP A 437 -14.37 -43.48 42.72
CA ASP A 437 -13.54 -43.22 41.55
C ASP A 437 -14.32 -42.65 40.36
N ASN A 438 -15.58 -43.01 40.14
CA ASN A 438 -16.36 -42.49 39.01
C ASN A 438 -16.76 -41.00 39.18
N ILE A 439 -16.75 -40.49 40.42
CA ILE A 439 -17.07 -39.09 40.74
C ILE A 439 -15.84 -38.18 40.93
N CYS A 440 -14.62 -38.72 40.88
CA CYS A 440 -13.41 -37.95 41.16
C CYS A 440 -12.21 -38.49 40.37
N GLU A 441 -11.82 -37.77 39.32
CA GLU A 441 -10.73 -38.16 38.41
C GLU A 441 -9.39 -38.40 39.16
N ALA A 442 -9.08 -37.61 40.18
CA ALA A 442 -7.90 -37.83 41.02
C ALA A 442 -7.92 -39.19 41.76
N THR A 443 -9.11 -39.67 42.16
CA THR A 443 -9.28 -40.98 42.85
C THR A 443 -9.37 -42.14 41.85
N LYS A 444 -9.84 -41.86 40.63
CA LYS A 444 -9.83 -42.77 39.49
C LYS A 444 -8.41 -43.11 39.03
N GLN A 445 -7.53 -42.10 39.00
CA GLN A 445 -6.11 -42.24 38.69
C GLN A 445 -5.32 -42.81 39.88
N HIS A 446 -5.53 -42.27 41.08
CA HIS A 446 -4.83 -42.67 42.30
C HIS A 446 -5.83 -42.89 43.46
N THR A 447 -6.17 -44.15 43.73
CA THR A 447 -7.21 -44.49 44.71
C THR A 447 -6.87 -44.03 46.14
N ALA A 448 -5.59 -43.90 46.48
CA ALA A 448 -5.10 -43.21 47.67
C ALA A 448 -5.61 -41.76 47.87
N MET A 449 -6.08 -41.07 46.82
CA MET A 449 -6.60 -39.69 46.92
C MET A 449 -8.03 -39.60 47.48
N VAL A 450 -8.67 -40.76 47.72
CA VAL A 450 -10.03 -40.87 48.27
C VAL A 450 -10.26 -40.04 49.53
N TYR A 451 -9.33 -40.06 50.49
CA TYR A 451 -9.39 -39.29 51.74
C TYR A 451 -8.74 -37.91 51.67
N ARG A 452 -8.35 -37.44 50.48
CA ARG A 452 -7.95 -36.04 50.20
C ARG A 452 -9.02 -35.29 49.41
N SER A 453 -9.72 -35.97 48.51
CA SER A 453 -10.74 -35.37 47.63
C SER A 453 -11.85 -34.65 48.41
N PRO A 454 -12.05 -33.33 48.21
CA PRO A 454 -13.16 -32.58 48.80
C PRO A 454 -14.52 -33.06 48.27
N ILE A 455 -14.57 -33.51 47.01
CA ILE A 455 -15.77 -34.05 46.37
C ILE A 455 -16.24 -35.31 47.12
N ILE A 456 -15.33 -36.27 47.35
CA ILE A 456 -15.66 -37.51 48.06
C ILE A 456 -16.00 -37.23 49.53
N ARG A 457 -15.32 -36.26 50.17
CA ARG A 457 -15.68 -35.78 51.51
C ARG A 457 -17.12 -35.31 51.57
N GLN A 458 -17.54 -34.45 50.62
CA GLN A 458 -18.89 -33.93 50.58
C GLN A 458 -19.91 -35.05 50.32
N ARG A 459 -19.67 -35.91 49.32
CA ARG A 459 -20.58 -37.05 49.06
C ARG A 459 -20.69 -38.01 50.25
N CYS A 460 -19.66 -38.14 51.09
CA CYS A 460 -19.76 -38.89 52.36
C CYS A 460 -20.66 -38.19 53.39
N VAL A 461 -20.65 -36.86 53.48
CA VAL A 461 -21.58 -36.08 54.32
C VAL A 461 -23.01 -36.20 53.78
N ASP A 462 -23.19 -36.08 52.47
CA ASP A 462 -24.50 -36.21 51.81
C ASP A 462 -25.11 -37.60 52.03
N ALA A 463 -24.29 -38.65 51.89
CA ALA A 463 -24.68 -40.05 52.15
C ALA A 463 -25.04 -40.28 53.62
N ALA A 464 -24.30 -39.65 54.55
CA ALA A 464 -24.58 -39.71 55.98
C ALA A 464 -25.95 -39.09 56.30
N GLY A 465 -26.21 -37.88 55.79
CA GLY A 465 -27.51 -37.22 55.90
C GLY A 465 -28.66 -37.99 55.24
N CYS A 466 -28.39 -38.67 54.12
CA CYS A 466 -29.37 -39.51 53.42
C CYS A 466 -29.88 -40.70 54.27
N LEU A 467 -29.02 -41.22 55.15
CA LEU A 467 -29.28 -42.35 56.06
C LEU A 467 -29.54 -41.93 57.51
N GLY A 468 -29.45 -40.63 57.85
CA GLY A 468 -29.53 -40.14 59.22
C GLY A 468 -28.34 -40.52 60.13
N LEU A 469 -27.22 -40.99 59.56
CA LEU A 469 -26.06 -41.46 60.31
C LEU A 469 -24.99 -40.36 60.50
N PRO A 470 -24.09 -40.46 61.51
CA PRO A 470 -22.96 -39.54 61.65
C PRO A 470 -21.95 -39.68 60.49
N PRO A 471 -21.39 -38.59 59.91
CA PRO A 471 -20.45 -38.66 58.77
C PRO A 471 -19.15 -39.44 58.97
N MET A 472 -18.88 -39.97 60.17
CA MET A 472 -17.79 -40.91 60.42
C MET A 472 -18.12 -42.36 60.00
N THR A 473 -19.40 -42.76 59.98
CA THR A 473 -19.82 -44.15 59.69
C THR A 473 -19.79 -44.48 58.19
N VAL A 474 -19.78 -43.45 57.33
CA VAL A 474 -19.73 -43.60 55.88
C VAL A 474 -18.29 -43.86 55.42
N MET A 475 -18.07 -45.00 54.79
CA MET A 475 -16.76 -45.46 54.32
C MET A 475 -16.71 -45.37 52.79
N PRO A 476 -15.92 -44.46 52.19
CA PRO A 476 -15.73 -44.46 50.74
C PRO A 476 -15.03 -45.75 50.28
N MET A 477 -15.40 -46.25 49.11
CA MET A 477 -14.92 -47.51 48.57
C MET A 477 -14.85 -47.47 47.04
N LYS A 478 -13.67 -47.78 46.50
CA LYS A 478 -13.54 -48.31 45.14
C LYS A 478 -13.53 -49.83 45.23
N ASN A 479 -14.40 -50.51 44.49
CA ASN A 479 -14.37 -51.96 44.36
C ASN A 479 -13.47 -52.39 43.18
N TYR A 480 -12.96 -53.62 43.19
CA TYR A 480 -12.37 -54.22 41.99
C TYR A 480 -13.46 -54.35 40.91
N PHE A 481 -13.19 -53.80 39.71
CA PHE A 481 -14.14 -53.82 38.59
C PHE A 481 -13.47 -53.91 37.22
N TRP A 482 -12.52 -53.02 36.93
CA TRP A 482 -11.71 -53.06 35.68
C TRP A 482 -10.38 -53.79 35.87
N GLU A 483 -9.91 -53.84 37.11
CA GLU A 483 -8.69 -54.50 37.53
C GLU A 483 -8.74 -56.03 37.35
N THR A 484 -7.74 -56.59 36.67
CA THR A 484 -7.52 -58.04 36.51
C THR A 484 -6.52 -58.61 37.52
N SER A 485 -5.82 -57.75 38.26
CA SER A 485 -4.86 -58.08 39.32
C SER A 485 -5.18 -57.26 40.57
N THR A 486 -4.68 -57.73 41.72
CA THR A 486 -4.78 -56.99 42.98
C THR A 486 -3.97 -55.68 42.90
N LYS A 487 -4.43 -54.69 43.68
CA LYS A 487 -3.83 -53.35 43.84
C LYS A 487 -3.91 -52.96 45.30
N ASP A 488 -2.79 -52.52 45.86
CA ASP A 488 -2.66 -52.25 47.28
C ASP A 488 -3.69 -51.23 47.78
N ASP A 489 -3.85 -50.07 47.13
CA ASP A 489 -4.86 -49.06 47.50
C ASP A 489 -6.29 -49.61 47.67
N ILE A 490 -6.70 -50.50 46.76
CA ILE A 490 -8.05 -51.08 46.74
C ILE A 490 -8.20 -52.12 47.86
N SER A 491 -7.15 -52.92 48.08
CA SER A 491 -7.08 -53.86 49.20
C SER A 491 -7.07 -53.13 50.56
N ILE A 492 -6.31 -52.04 50.68
CA ILE A 492 -6.24 -51.19 51.88
C ILE A 492 -7.63 -50.62 52.20
N LEU A 493 -8.38 -50.11 51.21
CA LEU A 493 -9.77 -49.66 51.43
C LEU A 493 -10.69 -50.81 51.85
N ALA A 494 -10.63 -51.96 51.18
CA ALA A 494 -11.47 -53.11 51.52
C ALA A 494 -11.25 -53.57 52.97
N LEU A 495 -9.98 -53.73 53.37
CA LEU A 495 -9.58 -54.20 54.69
C LEU A 495 -9.81 -53.14 55.78
N TYR A 496 -9.59 -51.86 55.48
CA TYR A 496 -9.91 -50.76 56.39
C TYR A 496 -11.42 -50.68 56.67
N ASN A 497 -12.24 -50.86 55.65
CA ASN A 497 -13.69 -50.83 55.81
C ASN A 497 -14.18 -52.05 56.62
N ILE A 498 -13.65 -53.25 56.35
CA ILE A 498 -13.87 -54.44 57.19
C ILE A 498 -13.45 -54.18 58.65
N ARG A 499 -12.28 -53.59 58.88
CA ARG A 499 -11.79 -53.27 60.23
C ARG A 499 -12.77 -52.40 61.03
N GLN A 500 -13.41 -51.40 60.41
CA GLN A 500 -14.43 -50.61 61.11
C GLN A 500 -15.69 -51.42 61.42
N MET A 501 -16.11 -52.33 60.53
CA MET A 501 -17.25 -53.23 60.78
C MET A 501 -16.97 -54.22 61.92
N LEU A 502 -15.74 -54.75 62.01
CA LEU A 502 -15.32 -55.62 63.12
C LEU A 502 -15.29 -54.85 64.44
N ARG A 503 -14.72 -53.63 64.46
CA ARG A 503 -14.72 -52.75 65.65
C ARG A 503 -16.14 -52.35 66.09
N ALA A 504 -17.07 -52.18 65.15
CA ALA A 504 -18.48 -51.98 65.45
C ALA A 504 -19.14 -53.23 66.06
N ALA A 505 -18.95 -54.40 65.44
CA ALA A 505 -19.47 -55.68 65.94
C ALA A 505 -18.92 -56.03 67.34
N ASP A 506 -17.63 -55.79 67.60
CA ASP A 506 -17.04 -55.92 68.95
C ASP A 506 -17.66 -54.92 69.93
N SER A 507 -17.94 -53.68 69.52
CA SER A 507 -18.59 -52.70 70.40
C SER A 507 -20.01 -53.15 70.79
N PHE A 508 -20.75 -53.73 69.85
CA PHE A 508 -22.08 -54.32 70.08
C PHE A 508 -22.04 -55.55 71.00
N LEU A 509 -21.16 -56.51 70.71
CA LEU A 509 -20.99 -57.70 71.54
C LEU A 509 -20.52 -57.35 72.95
N ARG A 510 -19.64 -56.36 73.09
CA ARG A 510 -19.14 -55.88 74.38
C ARG A 510 -20.24 -55.25 75.23
N ALA A 511 -21.19 -54.56 74.61
CA ALA A 511 -22.31 -53.91 75.29
C ALA A 511 -23.41 -54.90 75.71
N ASN A 512 -23.71 -55.89 74.87
CA ASN A 512 -24.93 -56.71 75.02
C ASN A 512 -24.68 -58.19 75.38
N HIS A 513 -23.52 -58.76 75.03
CA HIS A 513 -23.25 -60.21 75.09
C HIS A 513 -21.95 -60.59 75.82
N LEU A 514 -21.23 -59.62 76.41
CA LEU A 514 -19.91 -59.84 77.02
C LEU A 514 -19.92 -60.92 78.12
N ASP A 515 -20.89 -60.87 79.02
CA ASP A 515 -20.92 -61.80 80.17
C ASP A 515 -21.52 -63.17 79.81
N GLU A 516 -22.38 -63.25 78.78
CA GLU A 516 -22.81 -64.50 78.12
C GLU A 516 -21.59 -65.22 77.52
N LEU A 517 -20.82 -64.51 76.67
CA LEU A 517 -19.60 -65.02 76.02
C LEU A 517 -18.44 -65.32 76.99
N ARG A 518 -18.52 -64.84 78.24
CA ARG A 518 -17.58 -65.19 79.32
C ARG A 518 -18.01 -66.39 80.13
N ALA A 519 -19.31 -66.64 80.29
CA ALA A 519 -19.86 -67.74 81.08
C ALA A 519 -19.57 -69.12 80.46
N ASP A 520 -19.51 -69.21 79.13
CA ASP A 520 -19.13 -70.43 78.40
C ASP A 520 -17.64 -70.82 78.53
N ARG A 521 -16.87 -70.16 79.40
CA ARG A 521 -15.56 -70.66 79.88
C ARG A 521 -15.66 -71.71 80.98
N HIS A 522 -16.87 -72.08 81.41
CA HIS A 522 -17.13 -73.00 82.51
C HIS A 522 -18.10 -74.14 82.16
N LYS A 523 -18.25 -74.47 80.87
CA LYS A 523 -18.85 -75.71 80.36
C LYS A 523 -17.81 -76.53 79.58
#